data_AF-A0A8T4D293-F1
#
_entry.id   AF-A0A8T4D293-F1
#
_cell.length_a   1.000
_cell.length_b   1.000
_cell.length_c   1.000
_cell.angle_alpha   90.00
_cell.angle_beta   90.00
_cell.angle_gamma   90.00
#
_symmetry.space_group_name_H-M   'P 1'
#
loop_
_entity.id
_entity.type
_entity.pdbx_description
1 polymer ?
#
loop_
_entity_poly.entity_id
_entity_poly.type
_entity_poly.pdbx_seq_one_letter_code
_entity_poly.pdbx_strand_id
1 'polypeptide(L)'
;MKVLLLSEQEVTELLSIEEVMEAVENAFREKALGYAQMPPKVYLNFPKYNGDVRAMPAYLERLDVASVKIVNSHPENPRKFGMPTVSATVVLLDPRNGALLSLMGGNSITAMRTAAAGGIAAKYLANKDSKIAGFVGAGVQARAQLLALLLVFPNLEEIRVCDISPKAAEAFASEAQSKAAKCKVAVVASEAEAVRGADIVVTTTPSKKPLVFDAWVSEGTHFNCIGADAPLKEELDPAILKRAKIVVDDWEQASHSGEINVPLSKGILSEKDVWAELGDLVAGTKPARTAKDEITVFDSTGLAIQDAATVELVYRKAMSRKAGCFINI
;
A
#
# COMPACT_ATOMS: atom_id res chain seq x y z
N MET A 1 31.45 12.83 -6.74
CA MET A 1 30.72 12.70 -5.44
C MET A 1 30.58 11.22 -5.11
N LYS A 2 30.71 10.79 -3.83
CA LYS A 2 30.52 9.38 -3.47
C LYS A 2 29.05 9.10 -3.21
N VAL A 3 28.48 8.13 -3.92
CA VAL A 3 27.07 7.71 -3.82
C VAL A 3 27.02 6.25 -3.38
N LEU A 4 26.17 5.94 -2.39
CA LEU A 4 25.93 4.56 -1.98
C LEU A 4 24.94 3.88 -2.93
N LEU A 5 25.35 2.78 -3.56
CA LEU A 5 24.45 1.90 -4.29
C LEU A 5 24.00 0.73 -3.40
N LEU A 6 22.70 0.46 -3.40
CA LEU A 6 22.14 -0.74 -2.78
C LEU A 6 21.33 -1.53 -3.80
N SER A 7 21.68 -2.80 -3.96
CA SER A 7 20.92 -3.74 -4.76
C SER A 7 19.55 -4.03 -4.12
N GLU A 8 18.60 -4.52 -4.92
CA GLU A 8 17.29 -4.94 -4.43
C GLU A 8 17.38 -6.00 -3.32
N GLN A 9 18.36 -6.89 -3.40
CA GLN A 9 18.60 -7.91 -2.38
C GLN A 9 19.06 -7.28 -1.06
N GLU A 10 20.07 -6.40 -1.10
CA GLU A 10 20.57 -5.72 0.10
C GLU A 10 19.46 -4.88 0.76
N VAL A 11 18.64 -4.18 -0.04
CA VAL A 11 17.48 -3.45 0.47
C VAL A 11 16.51 -4.39 1.17
N THR A 12 16.18 -5.53 0.57
CA THR A 12 15.27 -6.53 1.15
C THR A 12 15.77 -7.03 2.51
N GLU A 13 17.07 -7.31 2.63
CA GLU A 13 17.70 -7.79 3.88
C GLU A 13 17.76 -6.73 4.99
N LEU A 14 17.61 -5.44 4.63
CA LEU A 14 17.60 -4.32 5.55
C LEU A 14 16.20 -3.91 6.01
N LEU A 15 15.13 -4.40 5.38
CA LEU A 15 13.76 -4.04 5.71
C LEU A 15 13.16 -4.98 6.78
N SER A 16 12.36 -4.40 7.67
CA SER A 16 11.41 -5.15 8.52
C SER A 16 10.05 -4.46 8.48
N ILE A 17 8.95 -5.22 8.52
CA ILE A 17 7.62 -4.61 8.40
C ILE A 17 7.29 -3.72 9.60
N GLU A 18 7.78 -4.07 10.79
CA GLU A 18 7.60 -3.31 12.02
C GLU A 18 8.25 -1.91 11.92
N GLU A 19 9.54 -1.84 11.59
CA GLU A 19 10.24 -0.55 11.44
C GLU A 19 9.67 0.28 10.29
N VAL A 20 9.23 -0.36 9.20
CA VAL A 20 8.60 0.35 8.06
C VAL A 20 7.23 0.90 8.46
N MET A 21 6.45 0.18 9.27
CA MET A 21 5.19 0.67 9.81
C MET A 21 5.38 1.90 10.69
N GLU A 22 6.36 1.88 11.59
CA GLU A 22 6.68 3.05 12.42
C GLU A 22 7.11 4.25 11.57
N ALA A 23 8.01 4.04 10.60
CA ALA A 23 8.49 5.09 9.72
C ALA A 23 7.36 5.69 8.86
N VAL A 24 6.48 4.84 8.30
CA VAL A 24 5.34 5.28 7.48
C VAL A 24 4.26 5.97 8.31
N GLU A 25 3.98 5.49 9.53
CA GLU A 25 3.04 6.15 10.45
C GLU A 25 3.55 7.56 10.79
N ASN A 26 4.85 7.70 11.07
CA ASN A 26 5.43 9.02 11.28
C ASN A 26 5.38 9.91 10.02
N ALA A 27 5.60 9.35 8.82
CA ALA A 27 5.50 10.12 7.57
C ALA A 27 4.09 10.70 7.34
N PHE A 28 3.06 9.89 7.61
CA PHE A 28 1.67 10.36 7.56
C PHE A 28 1.40 11.49 8.55
N ARG A 29 1.94 11.38 9.77
CA ARG A 29 1.85 12.45 10.78
C ARG A 29 2.53 13.74 10.30
N GLU A 30 3.74 13.65 9.76
CA GLU A 30 4.48 14.81 9.25
C GLU A 30 3.71 15.52 8.13
N LYS A 31 3.10 14.76 7.19
CA LYS A 31 2.22 15.33 6.16
C LYS A 31 1.02 16.05 6.78
N ALA A 32 0.29 15.40 7.69
CA ALA A 32 -0.90 15.98 8.32
C ALA A 32 -0.58 17.26 9.11
N LEU A 33 0.62 17.34 9.69
CA LEU A 33 1.08 18.51 10.45
C LEU A 33 1.71 19.61 9.57
N GLY A 34 1.79 19.42 8.25
CA GLY A 34 2.33 20.41 7.31
C GLY A 34 3.85 20.43 7.18
N TYR A 35 4.55 19.40 7.65
CA TYR A 35 6.02 19.26 7.58
C TYR A 35 6.48 18.36 6.42
N ALA A 36 5.63 18.16 5.42
CA ALA A 36 5.95 17.41 4.22
C ALA A 36 5.66 18.21 2.96
N GLN A 37 6.57 18.16 1.99
CA GLN A 37 6.33 18.59 0.62
C GLN A 37 6.23 17.36 -0.28
N MET A 38 5.11 17.22 -0.97
CA MET A 38 4.84 16.09 -1.87
C MET A 38 4.00 16.59 -3.04
N PRO A 39 4.61 17.07 -4.13
CA PRO A 39 3.83 17.42 -5.31
C PRO A 39 3.22 16.16 -5.94
N PRO A 40 2.19 16.31 -6.80
CA PRO A 40 1.59 15.19 -7.50
C PRO A 40 2.60 14.36 -8.30
N LYS A 41 2.32 13.07 -8.45
CA LYS A 41 3.10 12.15 -9.28
C LYS A 41 3.19 12.67 -10.71
N VAL A 42 4.38 12.60 -11.31
CA VAL A 42 4.57 12.90 -12.73
C VAL A 42 4.50 11.62 -13.53
N TYR A 43 3.61 11.55 -14.53
CA TYR A 43 3.39 10.36 -15.35
C TYR A 43 3.99 10.50 -16.75
N LEU A 44 4.62 9.42 -17.23
CA LEU A 44 4.94 9.18 -18.63
C LEU A 44 4.23 7.91 -19.09
N ASN A 45 3.24 8.07 -19.95
CA ASN A 45 2.47 6.96 -20.49
C ASN A 45 3.13 6.42 -21.76
N PHE A 46 3.15 5.10 -21.89
CA PHE A 46 3.62 4.38 -23.08
C PHE A 46 2.48 3.56 -23.69
N PRO A 47 1.49 4.19 -24.37
CA PRO A 47 0.33 3.48 -24.93
C PRO A 47 0.71 2.32 -25.86
N LYS A 48 1.76 2.50 -26.66
CA LYS A 48 2.30 1.46 -27.56
C LYS A 48 2.71 0.18 -26.82
N TYR A 49 3.14 0.29 -25.57
CA TYR A 49 3.70 -0.82 -24.78
C TYR A 49 2.78 -1.25 -23.63
N ASN A 50 1.61 -0.63 -23.49
CA ASN A 50 0.69 -0.85 -22.36
C ASN A 50 1.43 -0.71 -21.02
N GLY A 51 2.10 0.42 -20.81
CA GLY A 51 2.82 0.67 -19.58
C GLY A 51 3.01 2.16 -19.32
N ASP A 52 3.55 2.46 -18.15
CA ASP A 52 3.84 3.82 -17.71
C ASP A 52 5.10 3.85 -16.82
N VAL A 53 5.65 5.05 -16.63
CA VAL A 53 6.66 5.40 -15.63
C VAL A 53 6.19 6.60 -14.83
N ARG A 54 6.47 6.61 -13.53
CA ARG A 54 6.05 7.64 -12.57
C ARG A 54 7.26 8.15 -11.80
N ALA A 55 7.36 9.46 -11.66
CA ALA A 55 8.28 10.10 -10.72
C ALA A 55 7.51 10.58 -9.49
N MET A 56 8.00 10.23 -8.31
CA MET A 56 7.35 10.46 -7.02
C MET A 56 8.35 11.14 -6.06
N PRO A 57 8.47 12.48 -6.09
CA PRO A 57 9.33 13.21 -5.18
C PRO A 57 8.65 13.49 -3.83
N ALA A 58 9.42 13.49 -2.74
CA ALA A 58 8.97 13.97 -1.44
C ALA A 58 10.12 14.58 -0.63
N TYR A 59 9.77 15.50 0.26
CA TYR A 59 10.65 16.04 1.29
C TYR A 59 9.91 16.04 2.63
N LEU A 60 10.50 15.39 3.64
CA LEU A 60 10.03 15.38 5.03
C LEU A 60 10.95 16.30 5.84
N GLU A 61 10.45 17.49 6.18
CA GLU A 61 11.26 18.61 6.69
C GLU A 61 11.95 18.26 8.01
N ARG A 62 11.19 17.83 9.02
CA ARG A 62 11.73 17.54 10.35
C ARG A 62 12.56 16.27 10.42
N LEU A 63 12.47 15.42 9.40
CA LEU A 63 13.28 14.20 9.28
C LEU A 63 14.54 14.44 8.46
N ASP A 64 14.69 15.62 7.83
CA ASP A 64 15.78 15.94 6.91
C ASP A 64 15.93 14.90 5.77
N VAL A 65 14.80 14.45 5.20
CA VAL A 65 14.80 13.42 4.15
C VAL A 65 14.17 13.94 2.87
N ALA A 66 14.94 13.95 1.78
CA ALA A 66 14.43 14.19 0.43
C ALA A 66 14.66 12.97 -0.46
N SER A 67 13.63 12.51 -1.16
CA SER A 67 13.75 11.36 -2.07
C SER A 67 12.95 11.54 -3.35
N VAL A 68 13.34 10.79 -4.38
CA VAL A 68 12.56 10.63 -5.61
C VAL A 68 12.51 9.15 -5.95
N LYS A 69 11.30 8.58 -6.00
CA LYS A 69 11.12 7.24 -6.56
C LYS A 69 10.76 7.33 -8.04
N ILE A 70 11.41 6.52 -8.85
CA ILE A 70 11.04 6.24 -10.23
C ILE A 70 10.48 4.83 -10.25
N VAL A 71 9.21 4.68 -10.65
CA VAL A 71 8.53 3.38 -10.68
C VAL A 71 7.79 3.20 -12.00
N ASN A 72 7.86 2.01 -12.60
CA ASN A 72 7.08 1.66 -13.78
C ASN A 72 5.95 0.68 -13.43
N SER A 73 4.93 0.63 -14.28
CA SER A 73 3.92 -0.44 -14.29
C SER A 73 3.73 -0.93 -15.72
N HIS A 74 4.05 -2.20 -15.98
CA HIS A 74 3.95 -2.84 -17.29
C HIS A 74 3.33 -4.24 -17.12
N PRO A 75 2.00 -4.38 -17.24
CA PRO A 75 1.29 -5.64 -16.96
C PRO A 75 1.80 -6.85 -17.76
N GLU A 76 2.34 -6.63 -18.96
CA GLU A 76 2.82 -7.69 -19.85
C GLU A 76 4.25 -8.18 -19.54
N ASN A 77 4.98 -7.52 -18.64
CA ASN A 77 6.37 -7.84 -18.34
C ASN A 77 6.61 -9.31 -17.93
N PRO A 78 5.81 -9.91 -17.01
CA PRO A 78 6.05 -11.30 -16.60
C PRO A 78 5.93 -12.28 -17.77
N ARG A 79 4.96 -12.03 -18.66
CA ARG A 79 4.66 -12.92 -19.80
C ARG A 79 5.66 -12.75 -20.95
N LYS A 80 6.05 -11.51 -21.27
CA LYS A 80 6.86 -11.21 -22.47
C LYS A 80 8.36 -11.19 -22.21
N PHE A 81 8.78 -10.77 -21.02
CA PHE A 81 10.19 -10.48 -20.73
C PHE A 81 10.71 -11.21 -19.49
N GLY A 82 9.87 -11.96 -18.77
CA GLY A 82 10.25 -12.59 -17.51
C GLY A 82 10.61 -11.57 -16.41
N MET A 83 10.11 -10.34 -16.53
CA MET A 83 10.37 -9.24 -15.60
C MET A 83 9.15 -8.96 -14.71
N PRO A 84 9.32 -8.33 -13.54
CA PRO A 84 8.20 -7.86 -12.73
C PRO A 84 7.31 -6.85 -13.47
N THR A 85 6.02 -6.87 -13.15
CA THR A 85 5.07 -5.84 -13.61
C THR A 85 5.45 -4.46 -13.09
N VAL A 86 5.89 -4.38 -11.84
CA VAL A 86 6.33 -3.16 -11.18
C VAL A 86 7.81 -3.27 -10.89
N SER A 87 8.59 -2.31 -11.41
CA SER A 87 9.98 -2.12 -11.03
C SER A 87 10.21 -0.67 -10.59
N ALA A 88 10.94 -0.48 -9.51
CA ALA A 88 11.18 0.80 -8.90
C ALA A 88 12.66 0.97 -8.54
N THR A 89 13.10 2.22 -8.56
CA THR A 89 14.40 2.67 -8.07
C THR A 89 14.17 3.94 -7.27
N VAL A 90 14.84 4.07 -6.14
CA VAL A 90 14.70 5.23 -5.26
C VAL A 90 16.03 5.98 -5.19
N VAL A 91 15.94 7.29 -5.31
CA VAL A 91 17.01 8.26 -5.17
C VAL A 91 16.85 8.92 -3.80
N LEU A 92 17.90 8.93 -2.99
CA LEU A 92 17.96 9.66 -1.72
C LEU A 92 18.90 10.86 -1.85
N LEU A 93 18.43 12.03 -1.47
CA LEU A 93 19.12 13.31 -1.59
C LEU A 93 19.39 13.91 -0.21
N ASP A 94 20.49 14.65 -0.07
CA ASP A 94 20.76 15.50 1.07
C ASP A 94 20.05 16.86 0.88
N PRO A 95 19.03 17.20 1.67
CA PRO A 95 18.29 18.44 1.49
C PRO A 95 19.15 19.70 1.75
N ARG A 96 20.29 19.58 2.43
CA ARG A 96 21.15 20.73 2.78
C ARG A 96 21.95 21.27 1.60
N ASN A 97 22.27 20.41 0.64
CA ASN A 97 23.17 20.74 -0.48
C ASN A 97 22.75 20.11 -1.82
N GLY A 98 21.67 19.34 -1.85
CA GLY A 98 21.17 18.65 -3.04
C GLY A 98 22.02 17.43 -3.48
N ALA A 99 23.00 17.01 -2.69
CA ALA A 99 23.88 15.90 -3.03
C ALA A 99 23.09 14.58 -3.11
N LEU A 100 23.41 13.77 -4.12
CA LEU A 100 22.93 12.41 -4.20
C LEU A 100 23.64 11.56 -3.14
N LEU A 101 22.88 11.07 -2.16
CA LEU A 101 23.40 10.22 -1.09
C LEU A 101 23.39 8.75 -1.51
N SER A 102 22.29 8.30 -2.12
CA SER A 102 22.12 6.90 -2.48
C SER A 102 21.17 6.69 -3.65
N LEU A 103 21.45 5.61 -4.40
CA LEU A 103 20.55 5.03 -5.38
C LEU A 103 20.29 3.57 -4.98
N MET A 104 19.03 3.16 -4.87
CA MET A 104 18.71 1.81 -4.40
C MET A 104 17.53 1.15 -5.10
N GLY A 105 17.50 -0.18 -5.06
CA GLY A 105 16.34 -0.99 -5.46
C GLY A 105 15.08 -0.55 -4.70
N GLY A 106 13.97 -0.40 -5.41
CA GLY A 106 12.73 0.17 -4.86
C GLY A 106 11.55 -0.80 -4.77
N ASN A 107 11.71 -2.07 -5.18
CA ASN A 107 10.57 -2.98 -5.29
C ASN A 107 10.09 -3.41 -3.91
N SER A 108 11.01 -3.90 -3.07
CA SER A 108 10.77 -4.27 -1.68
C SER A 108 10.36 -3.06 -0.85
N ILE A 109 10.99 -1.90 -1.05
CA ILE A 109 10.52 -0.63 -0.44
C ILE A 109 9.07 -0.38 -0.79
N THR A 110 8.72 -0.41 -2.08
CA THR A 110 7.35 -0.16 -2.55
C THR A 110 6.35 -1.17 -1.98
N ALA A 111 6.71 -2.45 -1.93
CA ALA A 111 5.87 -3.49 -1.34
C ALA A 111 5.63 -3.24 0.16
N MET A 112 6.71 -3.04 0.92
CA MET A 112 6.67 -2.92 2.38
C MET A 112 6.00 -1.62 2.83
N ARG A 113 6.28 -0.49 2.18
CA ARG A 113 5.66 0.80 2.53
C ARG A 113 4.16 0.86 2.20
N THR A 114 3.74 0.17 1.13
CA THR A 114 2.31 0.04 0.80
C THR A 114 1.60 -0.86 1.80
N ALA A 115 2.22 -1.98 2.17
CA ALA A 115 1.74 -2.86 3.23
C ALA A 115 1.65 -2.15 4.59
N ALA A 116 2.66 -1.37 4.93
CA ALA A 116 2.68 -0.58 6.15
C ALA A 116 1.50 0.40 6.20
N ALA A 117 1.21 1.11 5.11
CA ALA A 117 0.03 1.98 5.04
C ALA A 117 -1.29 1.22 5.31
N GLY A 118 -1.47 0.04 4.70
CA GLY A 118 -2.64 -0.80 4.96
C GLY A 118 -2.69 -1.34 6.39
N GLY A 119 -1.56 -1.72 6.98
CA GLY A 119 -1.48 -2.13 8.38
C GLY A 119 -1.83 -0.99 9.34
N ILE A 120 -1.31 0.22 9.08
CA ILE A 120 -1.64 1.42 9.85
C ILE A 120 -3.13 1.71 9.71
N ALA A 121 -3.68 1.75 8.49
CA ALA A 121 -5.11 1.95 8.30
C ALA A 121 -5.95 0.95 9.09
N ALA A 122 -5.64 -0.34 9.01
CA ALA A 122 -6.35 -1.38 9.76
C ALA A 122 -6.20 -1.23 11.28
N LYS A 123 -5.03 -0.80 11.78
CA LYS A 123 -4.80 -0.48 13.21
C LYS A 123 -5.77 0.58 13.74
N TYR A 124 -6.11 1.57 12.92
CA TYR A 124 -7.04 2.65 13.31
C TYR A 124 -8.50 2.34 12.95
N LEU A 125 -8.75 1.60 11.88
CA LEU A 125 -10.08 1.48 11.25
C LEU A 125 -10.72 0.11 11.36
N ALA A 126 -9.99 -0.97 11.62
CA ALA A 126 -10.59 -2.27 11.84
C ALA A 126 -11.03 -2.45 13.30
N ASN A 127 -11.87 -3.46 13.53
CA ASN A 127 -12.23 -3.85 14.89
C ASN A 127 -11.01 -4.49 15.59
N LYS A 128 -10.77 -4.14 16.85
CA LYS A 128 -9.59 -4.63 17.61
C LYS A 128 -9.61 -6.16 17.82
N ASP A 129 -10.79 -6.76 17.76
CA ASP A 129 -11.03 -8.20 17.89
C ASP A 129 -11.23 -8.90 16.55
N SER A 130 -10.79 -8.30 15.43
CA SER A 130 -10.81 -8.93 14.10
C SER A 130 -10.02 -10.25 14.10
N LYS A 131 -10.64 -11.30 13.52
CA LYS A 131 -10.16 -12.69 13.48
C LYS A 131 -10.08 -13.25 12.07
N ILE A 132 -10.86 -12.73 11.13
CA ILE A 132 -10.97 -13.29 9.78
C ILE A 132 -10.53 -12.24 8.75
N ALA A 133 -9.50 -12.58 7.98
CA ALA A 133 -8.99 -11.75 6.88
C ALA A 133 -9.27 -12.39 5.52
N GLY A 134 -9.97 -11.69 4.64
CA GLY A 134 -10.20 -12.06 3.25
C GLY A 134 -9.28 -11.30 2.30
N PHE A 135 -8.67 -12.01 1.36
CA PHE A 135 -7.79 -11.45 0.33
C PHE A 135 -8.39 -11.69 -1.06
N VAL A 136 -8.64 -10.59 -1.77
CA VAL A 136 -9.02 -10.60 -3.19
C VAL A 136 -7.81 -10.15 -4.00
N GLY A 137 -7.22 -11.11 -4.71
CA GLY A 137 -5.89 -10.98 -5.30
C GLY A 137 -4.82 -11.58 -4.40
N ALA A 138 -3.92 -12.37 -5.00
CA ALA A 138 -2.85 -13.11 -4.35
C ALA A 138 -1.48 -12.69 -4.91
N GLY A 139 -1.30 -11.39 -5.19
CA GLY A 139 -0.08 -10.82 -5.78
C GLY A 139 1.02 -10.50 -4.75
N VAL A 140 1.98 -9.67 -5.18
CA VAL A 140 3.07 -9.17 -4.31
C VAL A 140 2.52 -8.34 -3.15
N GLN A 141 1.53 -7.47 -3.42
CA GLN A 141 0.93 -6.64 -2.38
C GLN A 141 0.17 -7.47 -1.36
N ALA A 142 -0.63 -8.47 -1.77
CA ALA A 142 -1.33 -9.34 -0.81
C ALA A 142 -0.36 -9.96 0.21
N ARG A 143 0.79 -10.46 -0.25
CA ARG A 143 1.84 -11.04 0.62
C ARG A 143 2.39 -10.05 1.63
N ALA A 144 2.64 -8.82 1.19
CA ALA A 144 3.17 -7.78 2.05
C ALA A 144 2.11 -7.27 3.05
N GLN A 145 0.86 -7.04 2.57
CA GLN A 145 -0.29 -6.65 3.41
C GLN A 145 -0.53 -7.67 4.53
N LEU A 146 -0.40 -8.97 4.24
CA LEU A 146 -0.49 -10.01 5.26
C LEU A 146 0.55 -9.85 6.37
N LEU A 147 1.79 -9.47 6.05
CA LEU A 147 2.83 -9.23 7.08
C LEU A 147 2.42 -8.11 8.03
N ALA A 148 1.90 -7.01 7.49
CA ALA A 148 1.45 -5.87 8.28
C ALA A 148 0.22 -6.23 9.13
N LEU A 149 -0.76 -6.96 8.56
CA LEU A 149 -1.93 -7.42 9.29
C LEU A 149 -1.60 -8.38 10.43
N LEU A 150 -0.67 -9.32 10.24
CA LEU A 150 -0.24 -10.24 11.30
C LEU A 150 0.45 -9.51 12.46
N LEU A 151 1.12 -8.39 12.19
CA LEU A 151 1.72 -7.55 13.24
C LEU A 151 0.65 -6.84 14.07
N VAL A 152 -0.39 -6.30 13.40
CA VAL A 152 -1.47 -5.55 14.06
C VAL A 152 -2.47 -6.49 14.75
N PHE A 153 -2.75 -7.65 14.15
CA PHE A 153 -3.72 -8.63 14.61
C PHE A 153 -3.06 -10.00 14.82
N PRO A 154 -2.26 -10.17 15.90
CA PRO A 154 -1.54 -11.41 16.16
C PRO A 154 -2.48 -12.60 16.48
N ASN A 155 -3.77 -12.33 16.72
CA ASN A 155 -4.81 -13.30 17.02
C ASN A 155 -5.74 -13.58 15.83
N LEU A 156 -5.34 -13.27 14.59
CA LEU A 156 -6.07 -13.75 13.42
C LEU A 156 -6.26 -15.27 13.51
N GLU A 157 -7.45 -15.75 13.20
CA GLU A 157 -7.83 -17.17 13.28
C GLU A 157 -7.96 -17.78 11.87
N GLU A 158 -8.40 -17.00 10.89
CA GLU A 158 -8.61 -17.47 9.52
C GLU A 158 -8.15 -16.45 8.47
N ILE A 159 -7.47 -16.96 7.44
CA ILE A 159 -7.07 -16.21 6.24
C ILE A 159 -7.69 -16.92 5.04
N ARG A 160 -8.47 -16.17 4.24
CA ARG A 160 -9.09 -16.66 3.01
C ARG A 160 -8.49 -15.92 1.83
N VAL A 161 -8.16 -16.63 0.76
CA VAL A 161 -7.61 -16.01 -0.45
C VAL A 161 -8.32 -16.52 -1.69
N CYS A 162 -8.64 -15.60 -2.60
CA CYS A 162 -9.05 -15.92 -3.96
C CYS A 162 -8.20 -15.11 -4.96
N ASP A 163 -7.89 -15.73 -6.10
CA ASP A 163 -7.24 -15.08 -7.23
C ASP A 163 -7.72 -15.76 -8.52
N ILE A 164 -7.76 -15.00 -9.62
CA ILE A 164 -8.06 -15.54 -10.95
C ILE A 164 -7.04 -16.61 -11.39
N SER A 165 -5.86 -16.62 -10.80
CA SER A 165 -4.83 -17.63 -10.95
C SER A 165 -4.82 -18.57 -9.73
N PRO A 166 -5.31 -19.82 -9.88
CA PRO A 166 -5.27 -20.81 -8.80
C PRO A 166 -3.86 -21.02 -8.25
N LYS A 167 -2.85 -21.04 -9.14
CA LYS A 167 -1.44 -21.17 -8.77
C LYS A 167 -0.96 -20.02 -7.88
N ALA A 168 -1.40 -18.78 -8.12
CA ALA A 168 -1.04 -17.63 -7.29
C ALA A 168 -1.69 -17.72 -5.91
N ALA A 169 -2.96 -18.12 -5.86
CA ALA A 169 -3.69 -18.32 -4.61
C ALA A 169 -3.09 -19.44 -3.75
N GLU A 170 -2.75 -20.60 -4.35
CA GLU A 170 -2.08 -21.71 -3.68
C GLU A 170 -0.70 -21.31 -3.14
N ALA A 171 0.09 -20.59 -3.95
CA ALA A 171 1.40 -20.10 -3.52
C ALA A 171 1.27 -19.11 -2.34
N PHE A 172 0.33 -18.18 -2.42
CA PHE A 172 0.03 -17.27 -1.31
C PHE A 172 -0.39 -18.05 -0.06
N ALA A 173 -1.30 -19.02 -0.19
CA ALA A 173 -1.80 -19.79 0.95
C ALA A 173 -0.69 -20.58 1.64
N SER A 174 0.21 -21.20 0.87
CA SER A 174 1.38 -21.90 1.40
C SER A 174 2.32 -20.96 2.18
N GLU A 175 2.66 -19.81 1.59
CA GLU A 175 3.47 -18.78 2.25
C GLU A 175 2.80 -18.22 3.51
N ALA A 176 1.50 -17.91 3.43
CA ALA A 176 0.70 -17.43 4.54
C ALA A 176 0.67 -18.44 5.69
N GLN A 177 0.48 -19.73 5.39
CA GLN A 177 0.46 -20.78 6.40
C GLN A 177 1.80 -20.89 7.15
N SER A 178 2.93 -20.69 6.46
CA SER A 178 4.26 -20.68 7.10
C SER A 178 4.48 -19.49 8.05
N LYS A 179 3.90 -18.34 7.74
CA LYS A 179 4.01 -17.11 8.54
C LYS A 179 3.01 -17.06 9.69
N ALA A 180 1.86 -17.70 9.50
CA ALA A 180 0.71 -17.67 10.39
C ALA A 180 0.34 -19.09 10.81
N ALA A 181 1.29 -19.82 11.42
CA ALA A 181 1.18 -21.26 11.68
C ALA A 181 -0.05 -21.69 12.52
N LYS A 182 -0.64 -20.77 13.29
CA LYS A 182 -1.83 -21.01 14.12
C LYS A 182 -3.14 -20.62 13.42
N CYS A 183 -3.06 -19.92 12.29
CA CYS A 183 -4.22 -19.51 11.51
C CYS A 183 -4.61 -20.63 10.53
N LYS A 184 -5.92 -20.81 10.34
CA LYS A 184 -6.45 -21.59 9.23
C LYS A 184 -6.28 -20.77 7.95
N VAL A 185 -5.51 -21.27 7.00
CA VAL A 185 -5.37 -20.63 5.68
C VAL A 185 -6.13 -21.44 4.64
N ALA A 186 -7.02 -20.80 3.90
CA ALA A 186 -7.84 -21.45 2.88
C ALA A 186 -7.81 -20.69 1.55
N VAL A 187 -7.56 -21.44 0.47
CA VAL A 187 -7.89 -20.99 -0.88
C VAL A 187 -9.39 -21.21 -1.06
N VAL A 188 -10.11 -20.15 -1.41
CA VAL A 188 -11.57 -20.18 -1.60
C VAL A 188 -11.93 -20.02 -3.08
N ALA A 189 -13.14 -20.45 -3.46
CA ALA A 189 -13.51 -20.59 -4.86
C ALA A 189 -13.95 -19.26 -5.52
N SER A 190 -14.24 -18.23 -4.73
CA SER A 190 -14.73 -16.94 -5.23
C SER A 190 -14.43 -15.78 -4.28
N GLU A 191 -14.50 -14.56 -4.81
CA GLU A 191 -14.42 -13.31 -4.05
C GLU A 191 -15.50 -13.26 -2.95
N ALA A 192 -16.69 -13.78 -3.23
CA ALA A 192 -17.79 -13.85 -2.27
C ALA A 192 -17.44 -14.70 -1.05
N GLU A 193 -16.73 -15.81 -1.22
CA GLU A 193 -16.27 -16.66 -0.11
C GLU A 193 -15.13 -16.02 0.69
N ALA A 194 -14.29 -15.23 0.04
CA ALA A 194 -13.24 -14.46 0.71
C ALA A 194 -13.84 -13.36 1.60
N VAL A 195 -14.94 -12.74 1.16
CA VAL A 195 -15.53 -11.54 1.79
C VAL A 195 -16.58 -11.87 2.86
N ARG A 196 -17.45 -12.87 2.64
CA ARG A 196 -18.58 -13.14 3.55
C ARG A 196 -18.11 -13.48 4.97
N GLY A 197 -18.48 -12.65 5.93
CA GLY A 197 -18.10 -12.82 7.34
C GLY A 197 -16.62 -12.56 7.62
N ALA A 198 -15.88 -11.93 6.70
CA ALA A 198 -14.55 -11.42 7.00
C ALA A 198 -14.63 -10.11 7.78
N ASP A 199 -13.76 -9.96 8.77
CA ASP A 199 -13.64 -8.73 9.56
C ASP A 199 -12.78 -7.69 8.82
N ILE A 200 -11.78 -8.17 8.08
CA ILE A 200 -10.88 -7.35 7.27
C ILE A 200 -10.85 -7.94 5.85
N VAL A 201 -11.01 -7.10 4.84
CA VAL A 201 -10.88 -7.46 3.43
C VAL A 201 -9.78 -6.64 2.80
N VAL A 202 -8.85 -7.30 2.11
CA VAL A 202 -7.75 -6.65 1.38
C VAL A 202 -7.93 -6.91 -0.10
N THR A 203 -8.06 -5.85 -0.90
CA THR A 203 -8.16 -5.94 -2.36
C THR A 203 -6.86 -5.44 -2.99
N THR A 204 -6.25 -6.26 -3.86
CA THR A 204 -4.93 -5.99 -4.45
C THR A 204 -4.87 -6.28 -5.95
N THR A 205 -6.00 -6.21 -6.63
CA THR A 205 -6.13 -6.52 -8.05
C THR A 205 -6.06 -5.25 -8.90
N PRO A 206 -5.60 -5.34 -10.17
CA PRO A 206 -5.62 -4.20 -11.08
C PRO A 206 -6.98 -4.06 -11.80
N SER A 207 -8.10 -4.47 -11.16
CA SER A 207 -9.41 -4.51 -11.81
C SER A 207 -9.89 -3.12 -12.26
N LYS A 208 -10.72 -3.12 -13.30
CA LYS A 208 -11.42 -1.94 -13.83
C LYS A 208 -12.94 -2.08 -13.72
N LYS A 209 -13.37 -2.96 -12.81
CA LYS A 209 -14.76 -3.27 -12.52
C LYS A 209 -14.87 -3.82 -11.10
N PRO A 210 -16.01 -3.62 -10.43
CA PRO A 210 -16.25 -4.22 -9.12
C PRO A 210 -16.03 -5.74 -9.13
N LEU A 211 -15.29 -6.21 -8.12
CA LEU A 211 -15.08 -7.62 -7.80
C LEU A 211 -15.77 -7.99 -6.49
N VAL A 212 -15.87 -7.05 -5.55
CA VAL A 212 -16.55 -7.23 -4.27
C VAL A 212 -17.88 -6.50 -4.29
N PHE A 213 -18.97 -7.22 -4.00
CA PHE A 213 -20.33 -6.67 -4.02
C PHE A 213 -20.90 -6.48 -2.63
N ASP A 214 -21.73 -5.44 -2.47
CA ASP A 214 -22.27 -5.01 -1.17
C ASP A 214 -23.02 -6.11 -0.42
N ALA A 215 -23.74 -6.97 -1.16
CA ALA A 215 -24.50 -8.09 -0.62
C ALA A 215 -23.66 -9.17 0.11
N TRP A 216 -22.33 -9.08 0.07
CA TRP A 216 -21.43 -10.01 0.76
C TRP A 216 -20.86 -9.43 2.06
N VAL A 217 -20.99 -8.13 2.25
CA VAL A 217 -20.27 -7.36 3.27
C VAL A 217 -21.09 -7.32 4.55
N SER A 218 -20.47 -7.79 5.63
CA SER A 218 -21.04 -7.71 6.98
C SER A 218 -20.85 -6.31 7.57
N GLU A 219 -21.73 -5.92 8.49
CA GLU A 219 -21.46 -4.77 9.36
C GLU A 219 -20.14 -4.98 10.13
N GLY A 220 -19.41 -3.90 10.33
CA GLY A 220 -18.11 -3.91 11.02
C GLY A 220 -16.91 -4.29 10.16
N THR A 221 -17.10 -4.68 8.89
CA THR A 221 -15.98 -5.01 8.00
C THR A 221 -15.11 -3.79 7.71
N HIS A 222 -13.79 -3.98 7.73
CA HIS A 222 -12.79 -3.02 7.29
C HIS A 222 -12.20 -3.43 5.94
N PHE A 223 -12.07 -2.49 5.01
CA PHE A 223 -11.43 -2.68 3.71
C PHE A 223 -10.11 -1.93 3.63
N ASN A 224 -9.07 -2.64 3.17
CA ASN A 224 -7.86 -2.05 2.60
C ASN A 224 -7.93 -2.18 1.08
N CYS A 225 -8.25 -1.09 0.40
CA CYS A 225 -8.31 -1.00 -1.06
C CYS A 225 -6.98 -0.52 -1.60
N ILE A 226 -6.18 -1.45 -2.12
CA ILE A 226 -4.78 -1.21 -2.52
C ILE A 226 -4.60 -1.28 -4.05
N GLY A 227 -5.51 -1.95 -4.76
CA GLY A 227 -5.34 -2.27 -6.18
C GLY A 227 -5.62 -1.11 -7.14
N ALA A 228 -6.56 -0.22 -6.81
CA ALA A 228 -6.87 0.97 -7.58
C ALA A 228 -5.76 2.03 -7.45
N ASP A 229 -4.90 2.12 -8.46
CA ASP A 229 -3.74 3.02 -8.49
C ASP A 229 -3.61 3.85 -9.79
N ALA A 230 -4.65 3.82 -10.63
CA ALA A 230 -4.72 4.51 -11.92
C ALA A 230 -6.18 4.80 -12.29
N PRO A 231 -6.44 5.82 -13.12
CA PRO A 231 -7.81 6.14 -13.54
C PRO A 231 -8.57 4.93 -14.10
N LEU A 232 -9.87 4.88 -13.80
CA LEU A 232 -10.81 3.83 -14.22
C LEU A 232 -10.62 2.46 -13.52
N LYS A 233 -9.65 2.33 -12.60
CA LYS A 233 -9.57 1.14 -11.75
C LYS A 233 -10.56 1.25 -10.60
N GLU A 234 -11.22 0.14 -10.29
CA GLU A 234 -12.15 -0.02 -9.16
C GLU A 234 -12.26 -1.51 -8.85
N GLU A 235 -12.40 -1.86 -7.56
CA GLU A 235 -12.51 -3.22 -7.05
C GLU A 235 -13.80 -3.44 -6.23
N LEU A 236 -14.40 -2.38 -5.69
CA LEU A 236 -15.60 -2.42 -4.86
C LEU A 236 -16.84 -1.96 -5.63
N ASP A 237 -17.97 -2.58 -5.29
CA ASP A 237 -19.28 -2.04 -5.61
C ASP A 237 -19.45 -0.68 -4.92
N PRO A 238 -19.78 0.41 -5.66
CA PRO A 238 -19.96 1.74 -5.09
C PRO A 238 -21.00 1.82 -3.95
N ALA A 239 -21.93 0.85 -3.86
CA ALA A 239 -22.86 0.77 -2.73
C ALA A 239 -22.16 0.54 -1.38
N ILE A 240 -21.01 -0.15 -1.36
CA ILE A 240 -20.19 -0.34 -0.16
C ILE A 240 -19.65 1.02 0.31
N LEU A 241 -19.08 1.79 -0.62
CA LEU A 241 -18.49 3.10 -0.33
C LEU A 241 -19.52 4.08 0.23
N LYS A 242 -20.75 4.09 -0.31
CA LYS A 242 -21.83 4.98 0.16
C LYS A 242 -22.21 4.83 1.63
N ARG A 243 -22.00 3.66 2.22
CA ARG A 243 -22.34 3.38 3.62
C ARG A 243 -21.11 3.14 4.49
N ALA A 244 -19.91 3.35 3.95
CA ALA A 244 -18.66 3.21 4.67
C ALA A 244 -18.15 4.56 5.19
N LYS A 245 -17.39 4.53 6.27
CA LYS A 245 -16.47 5.60 6.64
C LYS A 245 -15.24 5.52 5.73
N ILE A 246 -15.19 6.38 4.72
CA ILE A 246 -14.12 6.40 3.71
C ILE A 246 -12.94 7.22 4.21
N VAL A 247 -11.76 6.60 4.28
CA VAL A 247 -10.50 7.25 4.60
C VAL A 247 -9.56 7.07 3.42
N VAL A 248 -8.95 8.14 2.94
CA VAL A 248 -8.01 8.08 1.81
C VAL A 248 -6.59 8.30 2.28
N ASP A 249 -5.59 7.91 1.49
CA ASP A 249 -4.21 8.30 1.79
C ASP A 249 -3.91 9.77 1.44
N ASP A 250 -4.43 10.23 0.31
CA ASP A 250 -4.33 11.62 -0.17
C ASP A 250 -5.52 11.94 -1.09
N TRP A 251 -6.20 13.06 -0.83
CA TRP A 251 -7.39 13.44 -1.61
C TRP A 251 -7.11 13.60 -3.11
N GLU A 252 -6.06 14.33 -3.49
CA GLU A 252 -5.75 14.62 -4.90
C GLU A 252 -5.45 13.33 -5.67
N GLN A 253 -4.73 12.40 -5.05
CA GLN A 253 -4.42 11.13 -5.70
C GLN A 253 -5.59 10.14 -5.70
N ALA A 254 -6.31 10.00 -4.58
CA ALA A 254 -7.43 9.07 -4.44
C ALA A 254 -8.61 9.46 -5.35
N SER A 255 -8.94 10.75 -5.39
CA SER A 255 -9.98 11.27 -6.29
C SER A 255 -9.65 11.07 -7.77
N HIS A 256 -8.37 11.04 -8.13
CA HIS A 256 -7.92 10.79 -9.51
C HIS A 256 -7.80 9.31 -9.86
N SER A 257 -7.36 8.46 -8.92
CA SER A 257 -6.84 7.12 -9.24
C SER A 257 -7.06 6.03 -8.19
N GLY A 258 -7.55 6.38 -7.00
CA GLY A 258 -7.88 5.43 -5.93
C GLY A 258 -9.25 4.80 -6.12
N GLU A 259 -9.66 3.94 -5.21
CA GLU A 259 -10.96 3.25 -5.22
C GLU A 259 -12.16 4.19 -5.41
N ILE A 260 -12.08 5.43 -4.91
CA ILE A 260 -13.17 6.42 -5.04
C ILE A 260 -13.23 7.12 -6.42
N ASN A 261 -12.21 7.00 -7.27
CA ASN A 261 -12.12 7.77 -8.53
C ASN A 261 -13.33 7.56 -9.45
N VAL A 262 -13.72 6.31 -9.67
CA VAL A 262 -14.82 5.98 -10.58
C VAL A 262 -16.17 6.42 -10.01
N PRO A 263 -16.54 6.10 -8.75
CA PRO A 263 -17.75 6.62 -8.12
C PRO A 263 -17.85 8.15 -8.11
N LEU A 264 -16.76 8.88 -7.86
CA LEU A 264 -16.72 10.34 -7.94
C LEU A 264 -17.01 10.83 -9.36
N SER A 265 -16.33 10.27 -10.36
CA SER A 265 -16.52 10.66 -11.77
C SER A 265 -17.96 10.42 -12.27
N LYS A 266 -18.66 9.44 -11.68
CA LYS A 266 -20.06 9.10 -11.98
C LYS A 266 -21.07 9.88 -11.13
N GLY A 267 -20.63 10.74 -10.21
CA GLY A 267 -21.50 11.48 -9.29
C GLY A 267 -22.21 10.59 -8.25
N ILE A 268 -21.71 9.38 -8.03
CA ILE A 268 -22.22 8.44 -7.03
C ILE A 268 -21.73 8.85 -5.64
N LEU A 269 -20.49 9.33 -5.56
CA LEU A 269 -19.88 9.97 -4.39
C LEU A 269 -19.56 11.44 -4.71
N SER A 270 -19.30 12.19 -3.65
CA SER A 270 -18.79 13.54 -3.62
C SER A 270 -17.65 13.64 -2.60
N GLU A 271 -16.92 14.75 -2.62
CA GLU A 271 -15.87 15.03 -1.61
C GLU A 271 -16.39 14.94 -0.17
N LYS A 272 -17.67 15.27 0.07
CA LYS A 272 -18.29 15.21 1.40
C LYS A 272 -18.47 13.79 1.94
N ASP A 273 -18.41 12.79 1.08
CA ASP A 273 -18.51 11.39 1.46
C ASP A 273 -17.16 10.86 1.98
N VAL A 274 -16.05 11.57 1.74
CA VAL A 274 -14.74 11.25 2.32
C VAL A 274 -14.64 11.80 3.73
N TRP A 275 -14.38 10.92 4.69
CA TRP A 275 -14.33 11.26 6.11
C TRP A 275 -13.06 12.03 6.50
N ALA A 276 -11.91 11.52 6.06
CA ALA A 276 -10.59 12.00 6.46
C ALA A 276 -9.49 11.45 5.54
N GLU A 277 -8.30 12.03 5.63
CA GLU A 277 -7.07 11.35 5.20
C GLU A 277 -6.51 10.47 6.33
N LEU A 278 -5.73 9.43 6.01
CA LEU A 278 -5.11 8.58 7.02
C LEU A 278 -4.20 9.37 7.98
N GLY A 279 -3.55 10.43 7.46
CA GLY A 279 -2.75 11.35 8.26
C GLY A 279 -3.54 12.03 9.38
N ASP A 280 -4.81 12.38 9.16
CA ASP A 280 -5.66 12.99 10.18
C ASP A 280 -5.92 12.04 11.37
N LEU A 281 -6.09 10.75 11.07
CA LEU A 281 -6.28 9.73 12.10
C LEU A 281 -5.01 9.53 12.92
N VAL A 282 -3.87 9.46 12.24
CA VAL A 282 -2.54 9.29 12.85
C VAL A 282 -2.13 10.51 13.69
N ALA A 283 -2.55 11.71 13.28
CA ALA A 283 -2.35 12.95 14.02
C ALA A 283 -3.38 13.16 15.14
N GLY A 284 -4.46 12.37 15.18
CA GLY A 284 -5.54 12.50 16.15
C GLY A 284 -6.45 13.71 15.93
N THR A 285 -6.42 14.33 14.74
CA THR A 285 -7.26 15.48 14.37
C THR A 285 -8.68 15.05 13.96
N LYS A 286 -8.84 13.78 13.54
CA LYS A 286 -10.13 13.16 13.23
C LYS A 286 -10.25 11.82 13.96
N PRO A 287 -11.43 11.45 14.47
CA PRO A 287 -11.61 10.14 15.08
C PRO A 287 -11.61 9.06 14.00
N ALA A 288 -11.07 7.90 14.34
CA ALA A 288 -11.04 6.72 13.48
C ALA A 288 -12.38 5.96 13.54
N ARG A 289 -12.37 4.64 13.78
CA ARG A 289 -13.59 3.86 14.05
C ARG A 289 -14.24 4.32 15.37
N THR A 290 -15.56 4.53 15.34
CA THR A 290 -16.36 4.97 16.50
C THR A 290 -17.42 3.97 16.94
N ALA A 291 -17.82 3.03 16.06
CA ALA A 291 -18.72 1.95 16.41
C ALA A 291 -18.29 0.60 15.78
N LYS A 292 -18.70 -0.51 16.39
CA LYS A 292 -18.28 -1.86 15.99
C LYS A 292 -18.86 -2.29 14.65
N ASP A 293 -20.06 -1.82 14.35
CA ASP A 293 -20.83 -2.08 13.13
C ASP A 293 -20.44 -1.18 11.95
N GLU A 294 -19.67 -0.11 12.15
CA GLU A 294 -19.22 0.74 11.03
C GLU A 294 -18.48 -0.07 9.96
N ILE A 295 -18.88 0.06 8.70
CA ILE A 295 -18.01 -0.33 7.59
C ILE A 295 -16.98 0.77 7.40
N THR A 296 -15.73 0.39 7.24
CA THR A 296 -14.63 1.36 7.02
C THR A 296 -13.86 0.97 5.77
N VAL A 297 -13.46 1.96 4.99
CA VAL A 297 -12.67 1.75 3.78
C VAL A 297 -11.44 2.62 3.85
N PHE A 298 -10.28 2.03 3.65
CA PHE A 298 -9.05 2.74 3.37
C PHE A 298 -8.72 2.64 1.88
N ASP A 299 -8.75 3.78 1.20
CA ASP A 299 -8.37 3.93 -0.20
C ASP A 299 -6.90 4.36 -0.30
N SER A 300 -6.04 3.47 -0.81
CA SER A 300 -4.60 3.65 -0.88
C SER A 300 -4.12 3.77 -2.32
N THR A 301 -3.54 4.92 -2.67
CA THR A 301 -2.90 5.18 -3.97
C THR A 301 -1.37 5.15 -3.93
N GLY A 302 -0.79 5.21 -2.74
CA GLY A 302 0.64 5.23 -2.46
C GLY A 302 1.26 6.61 -2.60
N LEU A 303 1.95 7.04 -1.53
CA LEU A 303 2.46 8.39 -1.38
C LEU A 303 3.99 8.43 -1.34
N ALA A 304 4.59 9.44 -1.94
CA ALA A 304 6.05 9.58 -2.00
C ALA A 304 6.69 9.77 -0.61
N ILE A 305 5.96 10.34 0.36
CA ILE A 305 6.41 10.45 1.76
C ILE A 305 6.70 9.09 2.41
N GLN A 306 5.97 8.05 2.01
CA GLN A 306 6.15 6.69 2.52
C GLN A 306 7.46 6.10 1.99
N ASP A 307 7.77 6.38 0.72
CA ASP A 307 9.04 6.00 0.10
C ASP A 307 10.20 6.77 0.75
N ALA A 308 10.05 8.09 1.00
CA ALA A 308 11.03 8.92 1.70
C ALA A 308 11.37 8.39 3.10
N ALA A 309 10.37 8.11 3.94
CA ALA A 309 10.62 7.59 5.28
C ALA A 309 11.28 6.20 5.25
N THR A 310 10.86 5.33 4.31
CA THR A 310 11.43 3.98 4.19
C THR A 310 12.86 3.99 3.66
N VAL A 311 13.18 4.86 2.70
CA VAL A 311 14.52 4.93 2.10
C VAL A 311 15.56 5.48 3.09
N GLU A 312 15.18 6.42 3.97
CA GLU A 312 16.07 6.89 5.05
C GLU A 312 16.41 5.76 6.02
N LEU A 313 15.39 4.99 6.43
CA LEU A 313 15.57 3.85 7.32
C LEU A 313 16.57 2.84 6.72
N VAL A 314 16.38 2.47 5.45
CA VAL A 314 17.27 1.56 4.73
C VAL A 314 18.68 2.14 4.63
N TYR A 315 18.81 3.41 4.26
CA TYR A 315 20.12 4.07 4.13
C TYR A 315 20.89 4.06 5.45
N ARG A 316 20.25 4.41 6.57
CA ARG A 316 20.90 4.40 7.89
C ARG A 316 21.36 3.01 8.30
N LYS A 317 20.52 2.00 8.07
CA LYS A 317 20.89 0.60 8.34
C LYS A 317 22.03 0.14 7.45
N ALA A 318 22.03 0.51 6.17
CA ALA A 318 23.12 0.20 5.25
C ALA A 318 24.44 0.83 5.71
N MET A 319 24.44 2.11 6.09
CA MET A 319 25.61 2.81 6.61
C MET A 319 26.15 2.15 7.90
N SER A 320 25.25 1.79 8.83
CA SER A 320 25.63 1.10 10.07
C SER A 320 26.20 -0.29 9.82
N ARG A 321 25.62 -1.06 8.89
CA ARG A 321 26.02 -2.44 8.58
C ARG A 321 27.10 -2.54 7.51
N LYS A 322 27.52 -1.41 6.93
CA LYS A 322 28.44 -1.32 5.79
C LYS A 322 27.97 -2.16 4.59
N ALA A 323 26.67 -2.15 4.33
CA ALA A 323 26.07 -2.80 3.16
C ALA A 323 26.10 -1.88 1.93
N GLY A 324 26.07 -2.45 0.74
CA GLY A 324 26.16 -1.71 -0.52
C GLY A 324 27.59 -1.39 -0.94
N CYS A 325 27.71 -0.64 -2.03
CA CYS A 325 28.99 -0.20 -2.56
C CYS A 325 28.97 1.30 -2.88
N PHE A 326 30.09 1.98 -2.63
CA PHE A 326 30.22 3.39 -3.01
C PHE A 326 30.76 3.52 -4.43
N ILE A 327 30.10 4.35 -5.23
CA ILE A 327 30.57 4.75 -6.55
C ILE A 327 30.92 6.24 -6.58
N ASN A 328 31.84 6.62 -7.46
CA ASN A 328 32.09 8.02 -7.78
C ASN A 328 31.27 8.38 -9.01
N ILE A 329 30.37 9.35 -8.86
CA ILE A 329 29.69 10.04 -9.98
C ILE A 329 30.26 11.43 -10.21
#